data_AF-A0A0Q6CVA7-F1
#
_entry.id   AF-A0A0Q6CVA7-F1
#
_cell.length_a   1.000
_cell.length_b   1.000
_cell.length_c   1.000
_cell.angle_alpha   90.00
_cell.angle_beta   90.00
_cell.angle_gamma   90.00
#
_symmetry.space_group_name_H-M   'P 1'
#
loop_
_entity.id
_entity.type
_entity.pdbx_description
1 polymer ?
#
loop_
_entity_poly.entity_id
_entity_poly.type
_entity_poly.pdbx_seq_one_letter_code
_entity_poly.pdbx_strand_id
1 'polypeptide(L)'
;MSKIETLAAAVSTCAVPGSKPKEIIAAVRELHPEASKKDVVRAAFYALTGGTPLDGEKSLQIHDLAISERVADEVPAKPATKVRKARAKKPTA
;
A
#
# COMPACT_ATOMS: atom_id res chain seq x y z
N MET A 1 18.90 3.97 13.58
CA MET A 1 17.86 3.88 12.55
C MET A 1 17.52 2.41 12.35
N SER A 2 16.41 1.97 12.92
CA SER A 2 15.86 0.63 12.73
C SER A 2 15.34 0.48 11.29
N LYS A 3 15.34 -0.73 10.73
CA LYS A 3 14.83 -0.98 9.36
C LYS A 3 13.42 -0.43 9.11
N ILE A 4 12.57 -0.44 10.13
CA ILE A 4 11.20 0.08 10.05
C ILE A 4 11.14 1.61 10.02
N GLU A 5 12.09 2.30 10.66
CA GLU A 5 12.17 3.76 10.69
C GLU A 5 12.62 4.30 9.32
N THR A 6 13.60 3.66 8.68
CA THR A 6 14.01 4.00 7.32
C THR A 6 12.89 3.80 6.31
N LEU A 7 12.15 2.68 6.42
CA LEU A 7 10.98 2.46 5.57
C LEU A 7 9.86 3.46 5.86
N ALA A 8 9.65 3.86 7.13
CA ALA A 8 8.63 4.84 7.50
C ALA A 8 8.94 6.23 6.92
N ALA A 9 10.22 6.63 6.94
CA ALA A 9 10.68 7.85 6.30
C ALA A 9 10.48 7.79 4.77
N ALA A 10 10.79 6.65 4.14
CA ALA A 10 10.58 6.45 2.71
C ALA A 10 9.09 6.49 2.34
N VAL A 11 8.23 5.81 3.10
CA VAL A 11 6.76 5.85 2.92
C VAL A 11 6.23 7.28 3.03
N SER A 12 6.68 8.04 4.02
CA SER A 12 6.27 9.43 4.23
C SER A 12 6.72 10.35 3.09
N THR A 13 7.87 10.07 2.48
CA THR A 13 8.38 10.81 1.32
C THR A 13 7.63 10.44 0.03
N CYS A 14 7.23 9.17 -0.12
CA CYS A 14 6.49 8.67 -1.28
C CYS A 14 4.98 8.96 -1.22
N ALA A 15 4.44 9.29 -0.04
CA ALA A 15 3.05 9.69 0.14
C ALA A 15 2.85 11.13 -0.36
N VAL A 16 2.56 11.26 -1.66
CA VAL A 16 2.24 12.53 -2.33
C VAL A 16 0.71 12.68 -2.43
N PRO A 17 0.14 13.89 -2.24
CA PRO A 17 -1.29 14.16 -2.41
C PRO A 17 -1.90 13.49 -3.65
N GLY A 18 -2.87 12.58 -3.45
CA GLY A 18 -3.58 11.86 -4.51
C GLY A 18 -2.98 10.50 -4.91
N SER A 19 -1.88 10.07 -4.29
CA SER A 19 -1.23 8.78 -4.59
C SER A 19 -2.06 7.59 -4.12
N LYS A 20 -2.15 6.56 -4.94
CA LYS A 20 -2.83 5.30 -4.54
C LYS A 20 -1.89 4.45 -3.68
N PRO A 21 -2.44 3.61 -2.78
CA PRO A 21 -1.67 2.67 -1.98
C PRO A 21 -0.63 1.84 -2.77
N LYS A 22 -1.01 1.38 -3.97
CA LYS A 22 -0.12 0.61 -4.85
C LYS A 22 1.06 1.41 -5.40
N GLU A 23 0.85 2.69 -5.68
CA GLU A 23 1.90 3.59 -6.18
C GLU A 23 2.90 3.90 -5.07
N ILE A 24 2.42 4.11 -3.84
CA ILE A 24 3.27 4.30 -2.66
C ILE A 24 4.14 3.05 -2.42
N ILE A 25 3.56 1.85 -2.51
CA ILE A 25 4.33 0.60 -2.35
C ILE A 25 5.36 0.44 -3.47
N ALA A 26 4.99 0.76 -4.72
CA ALA A 26 5.92 0.67 -5.85
C ALA A 26 7.10 1.62 -5.67
N ALA A 27 6.84 2.89 -5.35
CA ALA A 27 7.87 3.90 -5.11
C ALA A 27 8.80 3.53 -3.95
N VAL A 28 8.25 2.99 -2.85
CA VAL A 28 9.08 2.53 -1.72
C VAL A 28 9.95 1.33 -2.12
N ARG A 29 9.46 0.44 -2.99
CA ARG A 29 10.25 -0.71 -3.47
C ARG A 29 11.29 -0.34 -4.53
N GLU A 30 11.13 0.77 -5.23
CA GLU A 30 12.18 1.33 -6.09
C GLU A 30 13.35 1.86 -5.25
N LEU A 31 13.05 2.47 -4.09
CA LEU A 31 14.07 2.95 -3.15
C LEU A 31 14.65 1.82 -2.28
N HIS A 32 13.83 0.83 -1.94
CA HIS A 32 14.16 -0.31 -1.06
C HIS A 32 13.72 -1.63 -1.70
N PRO A 33 14.50 -2.18 -2.64
CA PRO A 33 14.14 -3.41 -3.34
C PRO A 33 14.06 -4.62 -2.40
N GLU A 34 14.78 -4.61 -1.28
CA GLU A 34 14.68 -5.64 -0.23
C GLU A 34 13.42 -5.53 0.65
N ALA A 35 12.61 -4.48 0.50
CA ALA A 35 11.40 -4.29 1.29
C ALA A 35 10.27 -5.19 0.77
N SER A 36 9.76 -6.05 1.65
CA SER A 36 8.52 -6.77 1.38
C SER A 36 7.33 -5.81 1.47
N LYS A 37 6.25 -6.13 0.75
CA LYS A 37 4.97 -5.42 0.88
C LYS A 37 4.51 -5.32 2.35
N LYS A 38 4.74 -6.37 3.15
CA LYS A 38 4.41 -6.37 4.59
C LYS A 38 5.25 -5.38 5.38
N ASP A 39 6.53 -5.25 5.03
CA ASP A 39 7.43 -4.28 5.68
C ASP A 39 6.98 -2.85 5.38
N VAL A 40 6.55 -2.57 4.14
CA VAL A 40 6.03 -1.25 3.75
C VAL A 40 4.74 -0.91 4.49
N VAL A 41 3.80 -1.86 4.60
CA VAL A 41 2.54 -1.65 5.34
C VAL A 41 2.81 -1.46 6.84
N ARG A 42 3.72 -2.25 7.42
CA ARG A 42 4.11 -2.10 8.83
C ARG A 42 4.81 -0.76 9.09
N ALA A 43 5.64 -0.31 8.16
CA ALA A 43 6.30 0.99 8.21
C ALA A 43 5.32 2.16 8.03
N ALA A 44 4.30 2.00 7.17
CA ALA A 44 3.20 2.97 7.04
C ALA A 44 2.46 3.15 8.37
N PHE A 45 2.14 2.05 9.05
CA PHE A 45 1.52 2.10 10.38
C PHE A 45 2.44 2.75 11.41
N TYR A 46 3.72 2.38 11.41
CA TYR A 46 4.73 2.98 12.28
C TYR A 46 4.85 4.50 12.06
N ALA A 47 4.84 4.97 10.81
CA ALA A 47 4.87 6.39 10.49
C ALA A 47 3.66 7.13 11.05
N LEU A 48 2.48 6.49 11.01
CA LEU A 48 1.21 7.05 11.50
C LEU A 48 1.17 7.14 13.04
N THR A 49 1.67 6.13 13.74
CA THR A 49 1.64 6.07 15.21
C THR A 49 2.86 6.70 15.87
N GLY A 50 3.98 6.78 15.16
CA GLY A 50 5.29 7.21 15.68
C GLY A 50 5.45 8.71 15.86
N GLY A 51 4.38 9.51 15.69
CA GLY A 51 4.43 10.96 15.86
C GLY A 51 5.20 11.69 14.76
N THR A 52 5.43 11.03 13.61
CA THR A 52 6.02 11.68 12.43
C THR A 52 5.13 12.86 12.04
N PRO A 53 5.67 14.08 11.84
CA PRO A 53 4.88 15.21 11.37
C PRO A 53 4.42 14.93 9.94
N LEU A 54 3.24 14.33 9.82
CA LEU A 54 2.56 14.06 8.56
C LEU A 54 1.51 15.15 8.37
N ASP A 55 1.52 15.77 7.18
CA ASP A 55 0.40 16.62 6.76
C ASP A 55 -0.91 15.82 6.82
N GLY A 56 -2.03 16.49 7.12
CA GLY A 56 -3.33 15.84 7.27
C GLY A 56 -3.77 15.01 6.05
N GLU A 57 -3.37 15.41 4.84
CA GLU A 57 -3.66 14.64 3.63
C GLU A 57 -2.73 13.42 3.44
N LYS A 58 -1.47 13.54 3.89
CA LYS A 58 -0.50 12.43 3.86
C LYS A 58 -0.85 11.37 4.88
N SER A 59 -1.28 11.78 6.07
CA SER A 59 -1.72 10.83 7.11
C SER A 59 -2.94 10.03 6.65
N LEU A 60 -3.91 10.65 5.96
CA LEU A 60 -5.05 9.95 5.37
C LEU A 60 -4.63 8.90 4.32
N GLN A 61 -3.68 9.22 3.44
CA GLN A 61 -3.21 8.25 2.43
C GLN A 61 -2.44 7.09 3.02
N ILE A 62 -1.58 7.36 4.00
CA ILE A 62 -0.83 6.34 4.72
C ILE A 62 -1.79 5.46 5.53
N HIS A 63 -2.83 6.05 6.10
CA HIS A 63 -3.91 5.34 6.79
C HIS A 63 -4.69 4.43 5.83
N ASP A 64 -5.11 4.93 4.67
CA ASP A 64 -5.82 4.15 3.66
C ASP A 64 -4.96 3.00 3.12
N LEU A 65 -3.66 3.22 2.92
CA LEU A 65 -2.68 2.19 2.59
C LEU A 65 -2.62 1.12 3.69
N ALA A 66 -2.48 1.54 4.95
CA ALA A 66 -2.33 0.63 6.07
C ALA A 66 -3.59 -0.23 6.30
N ILE A 67 -4.79 0.36 6.20
CA ILE A 67 -6.05 -0.37 6.39
C ILE A 67 -6.34 -1.27 5.19
N SER A 68 -6.27 -0.74 3.97
CA SER A 68 -6.66 -1.49 2.75
C SER A 68 -5.81 -2.73 2.56
N GLU A 69 -4.52 -2.65 2.89
CA GLU A 69 -3.59 -3.76 2.69
C GLU A 69 -3.54 -4.73 3.89
N ARG A 70 -3.94 -4.30 5.11
CA ARG A 70 -4.06 -5.20 6.27
C ARG A 70 -5.26 -6.15 6.14
N VAL A 71 -6.39 -5.66 5.62
CA VAL A 71 -7.60 -6.49 5.42
C VAL A 71 -7.39 -7.58 4.36
N ALA A 72 -6.45 -7.38 3.43
CA ALA A 72 -6.12 -8.37 2.41
C ALA A 72 -5.30 -9.57 2.92
N ASP A 73 -4.72 -9.51 4.13
CA ASP A 73 -3.76 -10.51 4.63
C ASP A 73 -4.32 -11.39 5.78
N GLU A 74 -5.49 -11.06 6.36
CA GLU A 74 -6.12 -11.85 7.45
C GLU A 74 -7.01 -13.03 6.98
N VAL A 75 -6.81 -13.52 5.75
CA VAL A 75 -7.39 -14.79 5.31
C VAL A 75 -6.28 -15.68 4.76
N PRO A 76 -5.96 -16.84 5.37
CA PRO A 76 -5.12 -17.83 4.71
C PRO A 76 -5.96 -18.51 3.62
N ALA A 77 -6.17 -17.85 2.48
CA ALA A 77 -6.96 -18.41 1.39
C ALA A 77 -6.49 -17.91 0.01
N LYS A 78 -5.66 -18.76 -0.62
CA LYS A 78 -5.71 -19.21 -2.03
C LYS A 78 -5.77 -18.15 -3.18
N PRO A 79 -5.17 -18.47 -4.35
CA PRO A 79 -4.86 -17.46 -5.37
C PRO A 79 -6.13 -16.86 -5.96
N ALA A 80 -6.25 -15.52 -5.86
CA ALA A 80 -7.30 -14.76 -6.51
C ALA A 80 -7.19 -14.93 -8.03
N THR A 81 -8.05 -15.79 -8.56
CA THR A 81 -8.23 -16.00 -9.99
C THR A 81 -8.67 -14.68 -10.61
N LYS A 82 -7.89 -14.22 -11.61
CA LYS A 82 -8.19 -13.03 -12.41
C LYS A 82 -9.59 -13.17 -13.01
N VAL A 83 -10.56 -12.41 -12.51
CA VAL A 83 -11.87 -12.27 -13.15
C VAL A 83 -11.66 -11.48 -14.44
N ARG A 84 -11.38 -12.20 -15.53
CA ARG A 84 -11.43 -11.66 -16.90
C ARG A 84 -12.89 -11.28 -17.18
N LYS A 85 -13.15 -9.99 -17.26
CA LYS A 85 -14.42 -9.40 -17.70
C LYS A 85 -14.68 -9.81 -19.16
N ALA A 86 -15.33 -10.95 -19.37
CA ALA A 86 -15.77 -11.40 -20.69
C ALA A 86 -17.01 -10.60 -21.09
N ARG A 87 -16.78 -9.56 -21.90
CA ARG A 87 -17.80 -8.90 -22.71
C ARG A 87 -18.18 -9.88 -23.83
N ALA A 88 -19.34 -10.53 -23.74
CA ALA A 88 -19.91 -11.27 -24.85
C ALA A 88 -21.22 -10.61 -25.28
N LYS A 89 -21.19 -10.07 -26.49
CA LYS A 89 -22.29 -9.41 -27.20
C LYS A 89 -23.39 -10.44 -27.53
N LYS A 90 -24.66 -10.10 -27.37
CA LYS A 90 -25.75 -10.64 -28.23
C LYS A 90 -25.52 -10.12 -29.66
N PRO A 91 -25.80 -10.83 -30.77
CA PRO A 91 -27.09 -11.49 -31.14
C PRO A 91 -26.83 -12.91 -31.74
N THR A 92 -27.75 -13.75 -32.24
CA THR A 92 -28.88 -13.66 -33.19
C THR A 92 -29.49 -15.08 -33.26
N ALA A 93 -30.82 -15.21 -33.25
CA ALA A 93 -31.62 -16.19 -34.02
C ALA A 93 -33.10 -15.80 -33.85
#